data_AF-A0A3N5V588-F1
#
_entry.id   AF-A0A3N5V588-F1
#
_cell.length_a   1.000
_cell.length_b   1.000
_cell.length_c   1.000
_cell.angle_alpha   90.00
_cell.angle_beta   90.00
_cell.angle_gamma   90.00
#
_symmetry.space_group_name_H-M   'P 1'
#
loop_
_entity.id
_entity.type
_entity.pdbx_description
1 polymer ?
#
loop_
_entity_poly.entity_id
_entity_poly.type
_entity_poly.pdbx_seq_one_letter_code
_entity_poly.pdbx_strand_id
1 'polypeptide(L)'
;MKGHLEQAVENKENGNNSLTRAHILHPIVEIYDFIEAPLVTVDSNLNHSLYTSLNELSQNVEKLDLSRFKEETNKANQMLNNAIELIVPQDNSTLNLIVASWLLDVANTEYESGVRDGKVAAMVEYQDAIGFISRAESLVNDSLPMLDQPMKTSADVVLSLISPLKLKVESKADIGTSISEITQKISNMTGI
;
A
#
# COMPACT_ATOMS: atom_id res chain seq x y z
N MET A 1 -4.33 -1.69 -1.66
CA MET A 1 -4.17 -2.84 -2.59
C MET A 1 -2.72 -3.27 -2.77
N LYS A 2 -1.85 -2.49 -3.44
CA LYS A 2 -0.48 -2.93 -3.80
C LYS A 2 0.40 -3.34 -2.59
N GLY A 3 0.31 -2.62 -1.47
CA GLY A 3 1.01 -2.97 -0.23
C GLY A 3 0.66 -4.37 0.29
N HIS A 4 -0.62 -4.77 0.25
CA HIS A 4 -1.01 -6.13 0.61
C HIS A 4 -0.45 -7.17 -0.36
N LEU A 5 -0.46 -6.89 -1.67
CA LEU A 5 0.08 -7.82 -2.67
C LEU A 5 1.59 -8.04 -2.49
N GLU A 6 2.33 -7.01 -2.08
CA GLU A 6 3.74 -7.12 -1.69
C GLU A 6 3.91 -8.03 -0.46
N GLN A 7 3.11 -7.84 0.58
CA GLN A 7 3.11 -8.72 1.76
C GLN A 7 2.66 -10.15 1.46
N ALA A 8 1.75 -10.34 0.51
CA ALA A 8 1.33 -11.66 0.05
C ALA A 8 2.51 -12.44 -0.57
N VAL A 9 3.32 -11.76 -1.38
CA VAL A 9 4.54 -12.33 -1.99
C VAL A 9 5.57 -12.66 -0.91
N GLU A 10 5.83 -11.76 0.03
CA GLU A 10 6.77 -12.01 1.15
C GLU A 10 6.34 -13.24 1.97
N ASN A 11 5.05 -13.35 2.29
CA ASN A 11 4.53 -14.52 2.99
C ASN A 11 4.63 -15.80 2.15
N LYS A 12 4.50 -15.70 0.82
CA LYS A 12 4.63 -16.85 -0.09
C LYS A 12 6.07 -17.35 -0.11
N GLU A 13 7.04 -16.43 -0.11
CA GLU A 13 8.48 -16.74 0.01
C GLU A 13 8.79 -17.47 1.31
N ASN A 14 8.14 -17.05 2.41
CA ASN A 14 8.28 -17.65 3.73
C ASN A 14 7.44 -18.94 3.90
N GLY A 15 6.73 -19.41 2.88
CA GLY A 15 5.89 -20.61 2.92
C GLY A 15 4.59 -20.46 3.72
N ASN A 16 4.20 -19.23 4.09
CA ASN A 16 3.00 -18.96 4.88
C ASN A 16 1.78 -18.69 3.99
N ASN A 17 1.22 -19.77 3.44
CA ASN A 17 0.04 -19.69 2.57
C ASN A 17 -1.19 -19.05 3.25
N SER A 18 -1.34 -19.17 4.58
CA SER A 18 -2.45 -18.56 5.30
C SER A 18 -2.37 -17.02 5.29
N LEU A 19 -1.21 -16.45 5.62
CA LEU A 19 -1.01 -15.00 5.54
C LEU A 19 -0.98 -14.51 4.09
N THR A 20 -0.38 -15.26 3.17
CA THR A 20 -0.45 -14.94 1.73
C THR A 20 -1.89 -14.79 1.26
N ARG A 21 -2.78 -15.71 1.65
CA ARG A 21 -4.19 -15.66 1.27
C ARG A 21 -4.92 -14.48 1.93
N ALA A 22 -4.69 -14.24 3.22
CA ALA A 22 -5.29 -13.12 3.94
C ALA A 22 -4.98 -11.78 3.26
N HIS A 23 -3.70 -11.54 2.96
CA HIS A 23 -3.25 -10.35 2.24
C HIS A 23 -3.86 -10.17 0.85
N ILE A 24 -4.18 -11.24 0.12
CA ILE A 24 -4.88 -11.09 -1.18
C ILE A 24 -6.37 -10.78 -0.97
N LEU A 25 -6.97 -11.29 0.11
CA LEU A 25 -8.39 -11.07 0.40
C LEU A 25 -8.68 -9.63 0.85
N HIS A 26 -7.78 -8.98 1.59
CA HIS A 26 -7.96 -7.59 2.05
C HIS A 26 -8.26 -6.62 0.89
N PRO A 27 -7.47 -6.56 -0.22
CA PRO A 27 -7.83 -5.79 -1.41
C PRO A 27 -9.24 -6.04 -1.95
N ILE A 28 -9.71 -7.29 -1.92
CA ILE A 28 -11.01 -7.69 -2.48
C ILE A 28 -12.14 -7.22 -1.56
N VAL A 29 -11.99 -7.42 -0.25
CA VAL A 29 -13.06 -7.19 0.74
C VAL A 29 -13.14 -5.73 1.17
N GLU A 30 -12.00 -5.04 1.26
CA GLU A 30 -11.93 -3.71 1.88
C GLU A 30 -11.85 -2.57 0.87
N ILE A 31 -11.31 -2.83 -0.32
CA ILE A 31 -10.94 -1.76 -1.26
C ILE A 31 -11.68 -1.86 -2.59
N TYR A 32 -12.03 -3.07 -3.05
CA TYR A 32 -12.52 -3.27 -4.42
C TYR A 32 -13.80 -2.49 -4.73
N ASP A 33 -14.76 -2.48 -3.81
CA ASP A 33 -16.03 -1.75 -3.95
C ASP A 33 -15.83 -0.24 -4.19
N PHE A 34 -14.75 0.34 -3.66
CA PHE A 34 -14.44 1.76 -3.85
C PHE A 34 -13.86 2.08 -5.23
N ILE A 35 -13.22 1.11 -5.90
CA ILE A 35 -12.58 1.32 -7.20
C ILE A 35 -13.42 0.79 -8.37
N GLU A 36 -14.39 -0.08 -8.12
CA GLU A 36 -15.19 -0.71 -9.17
C GLU A 36 -15.95 0.33 -10.01
N ALA A 37 -16.76 1.17 -9.36
CA ALA A 37 -17.59 2.15 -10.06
C ALA A 37 -16.79 3.10 -10.99
N PRO A 38 -15.70 3.76 -10.54
CA PRO A 38 -14.91 4.59 -11.44
C PRO A 38 -14.22 3.78 -12.53
N LEU A 39 -13.73 2.56 -12.25
CA LEU A 39 -13.04 1.74 -13.25
C LEU A 39 -13.98 1.20 -14.32
N VAL A 40 -15.17 0.71 -13.96
CA VAL A 40 -16.19 0.23 -14.92
C VAL A 40 -16.61 1.33 -15.89
N THR A 41 -16.64 2.59 -15.44
CA THR A 41 -17.01 3.74 -16.27
C THR A 41 -16.00 3.97 -17.40
N VAL A 42 -14.72 3.68 -17.20
CA VAL A 42 -13.66 3.91 -18.19
C VAL A 42 -13.22 2.64 -18.92
N ASP A 43 -13.21 1.48 -18.25
CA ASP A 43 -12.86 0.18 -18.82
C ASP A 43 -13.44 -0.99 -17.98
N SER A 44 -14.64 -1.43 -18.38
CA SER A 44 -15.32 -2.58 -17.74
C SER A 44 -14.57 -3.92 -17.89
N ASN A 45 -13.80 -4.10 -18.97
CA ASN A 45 -13.03 -5.34 -19.18
C ASN A 45 -11.83 -5.39 -18.25
N LEU A 46 -11.14 -4.26 -18.05
CA LEU A 46 -10.06 -4.16 -17.07
C LEU A 46 -10.58 -4.40 -15.65
N ASN A 47 -11.74 -3.83 -15.29
CA ASN A 47 -12.39 -4.13 -14.01
C ASN A 47 -12.60 -5.63 -13.83
N HIS A 48 -13.29 -6.28 -14.78
CA HIS A 48 -13.57 -7.71 -14.69
C HIS A 48 -12.28 -8.56 -14.60
N SER A 49 -11.26 -8.22 -15.39
CA SER A 49 -9.97 -8.92 -15.42
C SER A 49 -9.22 -8.78 -14.10
N LEU A 50 -9.21 -7.57 -13.51
CA LEU A 50 -8.58 -7.32 -12.22
C LEU A 50 -9.29 -8.09 -11.10
N TYR A 51 -10.62 -8.04 -11.03
CA TYR A 51 -11.39 -8.77 -10.01
C TYR A 51 -11.13 -10.28 -10.10
N THR A 52 -11.17 -10.81 -11.33
CA THR A 52 -10.91 -12.23 -11.60
C THR A 52 -9.49 -12.60 -11.19
N SER A 53 -8.49 -11.81 -11.58
CA SER A 53 -7.08 -12.05 -11.23
C SER A 53 -6.85 -12.10 -9.71
N LEU A 54 -7.43 -11.17 -8.95
CA LEU A 54 -7.34 -11.16 -7.49
C LEU A 54 -8.02 -12.39 -6.86
N ASN A 55 -9.19 -12.77 -7.35
CA ASN A 55 -9.90 -13.97 -6.87
C ASN A 55 -9.14 -15.26 -7.20
N GLU A 56 -8.59 -15.38 -8.40
CA GLU A 56 -7.81 -16.56 -8.80
C GLU A 56 -6.51 -16.66 -8.02
N LEU A 57 -5.81 -15.54 -7.78
CA LEU A 57 -4.64 -15.47 -6.90
C LEU A 57 -4.99 -15.98 -5.49
N SER A 58 -6.08 -15.46 -4.90
CA SER A 58 -6.50 -15.83 -3.55
C SER A 58 -6.87 -17.31 -3.46
N GLN A 59 -7.52 -17.88 -4.47
CA GLN A 59 -7.94 -19.28 -4.48
C GLN A 59 -6.78 -20.26 -4.72
N ASN A 60 -5.78 -19.87 -5.52
CA ASN A 60 -4.71 -20.75 -5.96
C ASN A 60 -3.39 -20.63 -5.17
N VAL A 61 -3.38 -19.89 -4.05
CA VAL A 61 -2.18 -19.72 -3.18
C VAL A 61 -1.41 -21.02 -2.96
N GLU A 62 -2.08 -22.12 -2.63
CA GLU A 62 -1.40 -23.42 -2.36
C GLU A 62 -0.95 -24.15 -3.61
N LYS A 63 -1.59 -23.92 -4.77
CA LYS A 63 -1.30 -24.62 -6.03
C LYS A 63 -0.16 -23.97 -6.80
N LEU A 64 -0.03 -22.65 -6.70
CA LEU A 64 1.03 -21.91 -7.37
C LEU A 64 2.34 -22.09 -6.61
N ASP A 65 3.42 -22.42 -7.33
CA ASP A 65 4.76 -22.24 -6.79
C ASP A 65 5.11 -20.75 -6.66
N LEU A 66 6.23 -20.44 -6.01
CA LEU A 66 6.65 -19.07 -5.76
C LEU A 66 6.83 -18.25 -7.06
N SER A 67 7.42 -18.86 -8.09
CA SER A 67 7.70 -18.17 -9.36
C SER A 67 6.39 -17.77 -10.04
N ARG A 68 5.45 -18.72 -10.14
CA ARG A 68 4.15 -18.47 -10.76
C ARG A 68 3.30 -17.52 -9.92
N PHE A 69 3.35 -17.63 -8.60
CA PHE A 69 2.64 -16.70 -7.72
C PHE A 69 3.12 -15.25 -7.91
N LYS A 70 4.43 -15.02 -8.02
CA LYS A 70 5.01 -13.71 -8.34
C LYS A 70 4.57 -13.21 -9.72
N GLU A 71 4.57 -14.08 -10.73
CA GLU A 71 4.11 -13.73 -12.08
C GLU A 71 2.65 -13.25 -12.08
N GLU A 72 1.75 -13.99 -11.45
CA GLU A 72 0.33 -13.64 -11.36
C GLU A 72 0.12 -12.37 -10.52
N THR A 73 0.86 -12.20 -9.42
CA THR A 73 0.81 -10.97 -8.61
C THR A 73 1.29 -9.76 -9.41
N ASN A 74 2.33 -9.92 -10.24
CA ASN A 74 2.80 -8.87 -11.13
C ASN A 74 1.77 -8.50 -12.19
N LYS A 75 1.03 -9.46 -12.75
CA LYS A 75 -0.08 -9.19 -13.67
C LYS A 75 -1.19 -8.37 -12.99
N ALA A 76 -1.59 -8.74 -11.77
CA ALA A 76 -2.54 -7.95 -11.00
C ALA A 76 -2.03 -6.51 -10.75
N ASN A 77 -0.75 -6.36 -10.38
CA ASN A 77 -0.12 -5.05 -10.22
C ASN A 77 -0.08 -4.22 -11.52
N GLN A 78 0.13 -4.86 -12.68
CA GLN A 78 0.05 -4.20 -13.98
C GLN A 78 -1.37 -3.72 -14.28
N MET A 79 -2.39 -4.53 -14.00
CA MET A 79 -3.80 -4.11 -14.15
C MET A 79 -4.14 -2.93 -13.23
N LEU A 80 -3.64 -2.93 -11.99
CA LEU A 80 -3.78 -1.79 -11.07
C LEU A 80 -3.10 -0.53 -11.61
N ASN A 81 -1.90 -0.65 -12.19
CA ASN A 81 -1.24 0.49 -12.82
C ASN A 81 -2.05 1.04 -14.00
N ASN A 82 -2.58 0.17 -14.87
CA ASN A 82 -3.44 0.59 -15.98
C ASN A 82 -4.71 1.30 -15.48
N ALA A 83 -5.32 0.80 -14.39
CA ALA A 83 -6.48 1.43 -13.78
C ALA A 83 -6.13 2.84 -13.25
N ILE A 84 -4.97 2.99 -12.60
CA ILE A 84 -4.46 4.30 -12.16
C ILE A 84 -4.27 5.23 -13.36
N GLU A 85 -3.63 4.78 -14.44
CA GLU A 85 -3.40 5.61 -15.64
C GLU A 85 -4.69 6.09 -16.31
N LEU A 86 -5.77 5.31 -16.26
CA LEU A 86 -7.07 5.66 -16.84
C LEU A 86 -7.89 6.63 -15.98
N ILE A 87 -7.78 6.52 -14.65
CA ILE A 87 -8.63 7.24 -13.70
C ILE A 87 -7.93 8.49 -13.15
N VAL A 88 -6.62 8.39 -12.91
CA VAL A 88 -5.85 9.42 -12.23
C VAL A 88 -5.25 10.39 -13.24
N PRO A 89 -5.33 11.72 -13.02
CA PRO A 89 -4.67 12.70 -13.87
C PRO A 89 -3.16 12.43 -14.02
N GLN A 90 -2.59 12.81 -15.17
CA GLN A 90 -1.15 12.62 -15.45
C GLN A 90 -0.27 13.52 -14.57
N ASP A 91 -0.71 14.74 -14.26
CA ASP A 91 -0.09 15.57 -13.23
C ASP A 91 -0.74 15.24 -11.87
N ASN A 92 -0.13 14.31 -11.16
CA ASN A 92 -0.64 13.77 -9.89
C ASN A 92 0.37 13.83 -8.75
N SER A 93 1.46 14.58 -8.89
CA SER A 93 2.52 14.65 -7.87
C SER A 93 1.97 15.07 -6.49
N THR A 94 1.10 16.09 -6.44
CA THR A 94 0.41 16.50 -5.21
C THR A 94 -0.57 15.43 -4.72
N LEU A 95 -1.29 14.78 -5.63
CA LEU A 95 -2.21 13.69 -5.27
C LEU A 95 -1.47 12.48 -4.70
N ASN A 96 -0.30 12.12 -5.22
CA ASN A 96 0.53 11.03 -4.69
C ASN A 96 0.98 11.31 -3.27
N LEU A 97 1.33 12.57 -2.95
CA LEU A 97 1.63 12.98 -1.58
C LEU A 97 0.40 12.82 -0.67
N ILE A 98 -0.78 13.26 -1.11
CA ILE A 98 -2.04 13.08 -0.37
C ILE A 98 -2.32 11.59 -0.12
N VAL A 99 -2.19 10.74 -1.14
CA VAL A 99 -2.36 9.29 -1.02
C VAL A 99 -1.32 8.69 -0.08
N ALA A 100 -0.07 9.16 -0.10
CA ALA A 100 0.95 8.73 0.86
C ALA A 100 0.56 9.07 2.30
N SER A 101 -0.03 10.25 2.55
CA SER A 101 -0.58 10.61 3.86
C SER A 101 -1.67 9.65 4.29
N TRP A 102 -2.65 9.37 3.43
CA TRP A 102 -3.74 8.44 3.74
C TRP A 102 -3.24 7.02 4.00
N LEU A 103 -2.23 6.55 3.24
CA LEU A 103 -1.61 5.26 3.51
C LEU A 103 -0.93 5.22 4.87
N LEU A 104 -0.31 6.30 5.34
CA LEU A 104 0.27 6.38 6.68
C LEU A 104 -0.82 6.36 7.76
N ASP A 105 -1.95 7.05 7.56
CA ASP A 105 -3.07 7.02 8.50
C ASP A 105 -3.69 5.62 8.62
N VAL A 106 -3.89 4.95 7.48
CA VAL A 106 -4.35 3.55 7.48
C VAL A 106 -3.30 2.64 8.10
N ALA A 107 -2.01 2.83 7.81
CA ALA A 107 -0.95 2.06 8.46
C ALA A 107 -0.95 2.21 9.98
N ASN A 108 -1.28 3.39 10.53
CA ASN A 108 -1.44 3.55 11.97
C ASN A 108 -2.60 2.69 12.51
N THR A 109 -3.73 2.68 11.81
CA THR A 109 -4.92 1.89 12.18
C THR A 109 -4.61 0.39 12.16
N GLU A 110 -3.93 -0.09 11.13
CA GLU A 110 -3.50 -1.50 11.05
C GLU A 110 -2.46 -1.83 12.11
N TYR A 111 -1.55 -0.91 12.42
CA TYR A 111 -0.55 -1.11 13.45
C TYR A 111 -1.16 -1.21 14.85
N GLU A 112 -2.15 -0.37 15.17
CA GLU A 112 -2.89 -0.43 16.44
C GLU A 112 -3.69 -1.74 16.59
N SER A 113 -4.16 -2.29 15.47
CA SER A 113 -4.82 -3.61 15.42
C SER A 113 -3.80 -4.75 15.52
N GLY A 114 -2.65 -4.59 14.89
CA GLY A 114 -1.58 -5.57 14.76
C GLY A 114 -0.67 -5.69 15.98
N VAL A 115 -0.48 -4.61 16.73
CA VAL A 115 0.43 -4.52 17.88
C VAL A 115 -0.31 -4.08 19.14
N ARG A 116 -0.15 -4.85 20.21
CA ARG A 116 -0.68 -4.54 21.54
C ARG A 116 0.40 -4.76 22.60
N ASP A 117 0.61 -3.76 23.45
CA ASP A 117 1.61 -3.80 24.53
C ASP A 117 3.03 -4.18 24.06
N GLY A 118 3.44 -3.65 22.90
CA GLY A 118 4.76 -3.92 22.31
C GLY A 118 4.92 -5.33 21.73
N LYS A 119 3.82 -6.05 21.50
CA LYS A 119 3.81 -7.40 20.92
C LYS A 119 2.88 -7.47 19.73
N VAL A 120 3.23 -8.30 18.75
CA VAL A 120 2.36 -8.58 17.60
C VAL A 120 1.17 -9.42 18.08
N ALA A 121 -0.01 -8.81 18.07
CA ALA A 121 -1.29 -9.43 18.42
C ALA A 121 -2.01 -10.00 17.18
N ALA A 122 -1.91 -9.32 16.03
CA ALA A 122 -2.42 -9.77 14.75
C ALA A 122 -1.34 -9.59 13.67
N MET A 123 -0.76 -10.69 13.21
CA MET A 123 0.38 -10.66 12.27
C MET A 123 0.00 -10.05 10.91
N VAL A 124 -1.22 -10.33 10.42
CA VAL A 124 -1.69 -9.79 9.13
C VAL A 124 -1.76 -8.26 9.17
N GLU A 125 -2.38 -7.66 10.18
CA GLU A 125 -2.49 -6.20 10.29
C GLU A 125 -1.13 -5.54 10.54
N TYR A 126 -0.27 -6.18 11.34
CA TYR A 126 1.10 -5.69 11.53
C TYR A 126 1.89 -5.66 10.20
N GLN A 127 1.70 -6.67 9.35
CA GLN A 127 2.30 -6.72 8.01
C GLN A 127 1.68 -5.71 7.06
N ASP A 128 0.37 -5.46 7.13
CA ASP A 128 -0.30 -4.43 6.33
C ASP A 128 0.22 -3.03 6.65
N ALA A 129 0.42 -2.72 7.93
CA ALA A 129 1.07 -1.47 8.33
C ALA A 129 2.46 -1.31 7.69
N ILE A 130 3.28 -2.37 7.66
CA ILE A 130 4.60 -2.35 7.01
C ILE A 130 4.48 -2.11 5.50
N GLY A 131 3.55 -2.81 4.83
CA GLY A 131 3.30 -2.67 3.40
C GLY A 131 2.84 -1.25 3.04
N PHE A 132 1.95 -0.66 3.83
CA PHE A 132 1.44 0.68 3.60
C PHE A 132 2.48 1.77 3.85
N ILE A 133 3.29 1.67 4.90
CA ILE A 133 4.41 2.59 5.13
C ILE A 133 5.41 2.54 3.97
N SER A 134 5.74 1.33 3.49
CA SER A 134 6.66 1.15 2.35
C SER A 134 6.08 1.72 1.06
N ARG A 135 4.77 1.56 0.85
CA ARG A 135 4.10 2.13 -0.33
C ARG A 135 4.00 3.65 -0.26
N ALA A 136 3.73 4.22 0.91
CA ALA A 136 3.75 5.66 1.12
C ALA A 136 5.13 6.27 0.79
N GLU A 137 6.21 5.63 1.26
CA GLU A 137 7.57 6.05 0.93
C GLU A 137 7.86 6.04 -0.57
N SER A 138 7.43 4.97 -1.26
CA SER A 138 7.59 4.85 -2.71
C SER A 138 6.85 5.96 -3.44
N LEU A 139 5.61 6.27 -3.05
CA LEU A 139 4.84 7.37 -3.66
C LEU A 139 5.50 8.73 -3.48
N VAL A 140 6.07 9.01 -2.30
CA VAL A 140 6.81 10.25 -2.07
C VAL A 140 8.06 10.31 -2.97
N ASN A 141 8.84 9.23 -3.03
CA ASN A 141 10.02 9.13 -3.89
C ASN A 141 9.67 9.31 -5.38
N ASP A 142 8.64 8.60 -5.86
CA ASP A 142 8.19 8.64 -7.26
C ASP A 142 7.71 10.04 -7.66
N SER A 143 7.26 10.85 -6.70
CA SER A 143 6.80 12.22 -6.94
C SER A 143 7.93 13.25 -7.07
N LEU A 144 9.11 12.99 -6.48
CA LEU A 144 10.24 13.94 -6.44
C LEU A 144 10.64 14.56 -7.79
N PRO A 145 10.63 13.84 -8.93
CA PRO A 145 10.98 14.42 -10.22
C PRO A 145 9.99 15.48 -10.74
N MET A 146 8.76 15.49 -10.22
CA MET A 146 7.66 16.35 -10.68
C MET A 146 7.38 17.52 -9.73
N LEU A 147 8.00 17.54 -8.53
CA LEU A 147 7.83 18.59 -7.55
C LEU A 147 8.70 19.81 -7.85
N ASP A 148 8.21 20.99 -7.50
CA ASP A 148 9.03 22.20 -7.46
C ASP A 148 10.07 22.14 -6.32
N GLN A 149 11.02 23.08 -6.32
CA GLN A 149 12.13 23.03 -5.37
C GLN A 149 11.69 23.12 -3.89
N PRO A 150 10.76 24.02 -3.49
CA PRO A 150 10.23 24.04 -2.12
C PRO A 150 9.52 22.75 -1.69
N MET A 151 8.65 22.19 -2.54
CA MET A 151 7.96 20.93 -2.25
C MET A 151 8.94 19.77 -2.17
N LYS A 152 9.93 19.72 -3.08
CA LYS A 152 10.97 18.70 -3.08
C LYS A 152 11.77 18.68 -1.78
N THR A 153 12.21 19.86 -1.29
CA THR A 153 12.90 19.96 0.01
C THR A 153 12.04 19.46 1.16
N SER A 154 10.74 19.73 1.13
CA SER A 154 9.80 19.26 2.16
C SER A 154 9.54 17.75 2.05
N ALA A 155 9.48 17.20 0.84
CA ALA A 155 9.38 15.77 0.58
C ALA A 155 10.63 15.00 1.04
N ASP A 156 11.83 15.56 0.85
CA ASP A 156 13.08 14.98 1.39
C ASP A 156 13.05 14.88 2.92
N VAL A 157 12.45 15.87 3.60
CA VAL A 157 12.25 15.81 5.06
C VAL A 157 11.26 14.69 5.42
N VAL A 158 10.16 14.55 4.69
CA VAL A 158 9.20 13.44 4.89
C VAL A 158 9.90 12.09 4.78
N LEU A 159 10.69 11.88 3.71
CA LEU A 159 11.46 10.64 3.51
C LEU A 159 12.44 10.38 4.66
N SER A 160 13.10 11.42 5.17
CA SER A 160 14.03 11.28 6.30
C SER A 160 13.37 10.81 7.60
N LEU A 161 12.07 11.05 7.76
CA LEU A 161 11.28 10.66 8.95
C LEU A 161 10.69 9.25 8.83
N ILE A 162 10.48 8.76 7.61
CA ILE A 162 9.97 7.40 7.38
C ILE A 162 10.98 6.35 7.86
N SER A 163 12.29 6.59 7.71
CA SER A 163 13.32 5.64 8.18
C SER A 163 13.24 5.40 9.71
N PRO A 164 13.24 6.43 10.57
CA PRO A 164 12.96 6.27 12.01
C PRO A 164 11.60 5.62 12.32
N LEU A 165 10.55 5.93 11.56
CA LEU A 165 9.23 5.29 11.72
C LEU A 165 9.32 3.77 11.50
N LYS A 166 10.00 3.31 10.44
CA LYS A 166 10.19 1.88 10.19
C LYS A 166 10.93 1.17 11.33
N LEU A 167 11.96 1.81 11.90
CA LEU A 167 12.66 1.26 13.08
C LEU A 167 11.75 1.14 14.31
N LYS A 168 10.80 2.07 14.50
CA LYS A 168 9.78 1.96 15.56
C LYS A 168 8.85 0.78 15.31
N VAL A 169 8.39 0.60 14.07
CA VAL A 169 7.56 -0.55 13.68
C VAL A 169 8.30 -1.87 13.97
N GLU A 170 9.56 -1.99 13.55
CA GLU A 170 10.39 -3.17 13.79
C GLU A 170 10.57 -3.49 15.28
N SER A 171 10.72 -2.45 16.11
CA SER A 171 10.85 -2.56 17.57
C SER A 171 9.50 -2.66 18.30
N LYS A 172 8.39 -2.68 17.57
CA LYS A 172 7.02 -2.70 18.11
C LYS A 172 6.73 -1.51 19.05
N ALA A 173 7.38 -0.37 18.83
CA ALA A 173 7.18 0.85 19.60
C ALA A 173 5.92 1.61 19.15
N ASP A 174 5.43 2.56 19.94
CA ASP A 174 4.35 3.45 19.49
C ASP A 174 4.79 4.28 18.26
N ILE A 175 3.93 4.31 17.24
CA ILE A 175 4.19 5.00 15.97
C ILE A 175 3.30 6.21 15.74
N GLY A 176 2.21 6.39 16.52
CA GLY A 176 1.18 7.39 16.25
C GLY A 176 1.74 8.81 16.16
N THR A 177 2.61 9.19 17.09
CA THR A 177 3.26 10.52 17.06
C THR A 177 4.10 10.73 15.79
N SER A 178 4.81 9.70 15.33
CA SER A 178 5.64 9.78 14.13
C SER A 178 4.79 9.87 12.87
N ILE A 179 3.69 9.13 12.81
CA ILE A 179 2.74 9.23 11.69
C ILE A 179 2.09 10.61 11.66
N SER A 180 1.60 11.13 12.79
CA SER A 180 1.03 12.49 12.86
C SER A 180 2.03 13.57 12.43
N GLU A 181 3.30 13.45 12.79
CA GLU A 181 4.32 14.41 12.34
C GLU A 181 4.50 14.37 10.81
N ILE A 182 4.60 13.17 10.23
CA ILE A 182 4.83 12.99 8.79
C ILE A 182 3.61 13.48 7.99
N THR A 183 2.41 13.08 8.38
CA THR A 183 1.16 13.47 7.72
C THR A 183 0.93 14.97 7.81
N GLN A 184 1.22 15.61 8.95
CA GLN A 184 1.16 17.07 9.08
C GLN A 184 2.14 17.78 8.12
N LYS A 185 3.34 17.24 7.91
CA LYS A 185 4.27 17.80 6.92
C LYS A 185 3.74 17.68 5.50
N ILE A 186 3.10 16.55 5.18
CA ILE A 186 2.43 16.37 3.90
C ILE A 186 1.28 17.37 3.72
N SER A 187 0.40 17.49 4.71
CA SER A 187 -0.67 18.50 4.74
C SER A 187 -0.16 19.92 4.47
N ASN A 188 0.95 20.30 5.10
CA ASN A 188 1.54 21.63 4.89
C ASN A 188 2.05 21.83 3.45
N MET A 189 2.49 20.77 2.76
CA MET A 189 2.93 20.83 1.37
C MET A 189 1.76 20.90 0.39
N THR A 190 0.69 20.15 0.67
CA THR A 190 -0.40 19.90 -0.28
C THR A 190 -1.64 20.76 -0.03
N GLY A 191 -1.73 21.41 1.14
CA GLY A 191 -2.82 22.30 1.51
C GLY A 191 -4.09 21.59 1.98
N ILE A 192 -3.99 20.33 2.43
CA ILE A 192 -5.10 19.55 3.01
C ILE A 192 -5.09 19.55 4.54
#